data_AF-A0AAD8JV43-F1
#
_entry.id   AF-A0AAD8JV43-F1
#
_cell.length_a   1.000
_cell.length_b   1.000
_cell.length_c   1.000
_cell.angle_alpha   90.00
_cell.angle_beta   90.00
_cell.angle_gamma   90.00
#
_symmetry.space_group_name_H-M   'P 1'
#
loop_
_entity.id
_entity.type
_entity.pdbx_description
1 polymer ?
#
loop_
_entity_poly.entity_id
_entity_poly.type
_entity_poly.pdbx_seq_one_letter_code
_entity_poly.pdbx_strand_id
1 'polypeptide(L)'
;MLGKKAIVVVDAKLFSYDEFWWVREPRRHYRYRKRTEDDGSCFSGRCCWISERGGNEDGEQINNGDANHKQIDIVDGEGGWWSGSRIMIRLFKVKEKQKEEAGNAHGKGPLKKQSAGELRLHKDVSELNLPKSCTISFPNGKDDLMTFEVSIKPDEGYYMGGKFLFTFNVSAIYPHEAPKVKCKTKVYHPNIDLEGNVCLNILREDWKPVLNINTIVYGLYHLLTEPNHEDPLNQEAADVLRDNPKAFRSNVKTAMSGGRVGDTYYARCI
;
A
#
# COMPACT_ATOMS: atom_id res chain seq x y z
N MET A 1 -39.24 -20.51 4.54
CA MET A 1 -37.78 -20.65 4.31
C MET A 1 -37.41 -19.99 2.99
N LEU A 2 -37.36 -18.66 2.96
CA LEU A 2 -37.08 -17.86 1.75
C LEU A 2 -35.62 -17.39 1.77
N GLY A 3 -34.93 -17.64 0.66
CA GLY A 3 -33.50 -17.40 0.49
C GLY A 3 -33.13 -15.93 0.62
N LYS A 4 -32.15 -15.65 1.49
CA LYS A 4 -31.60 -14.31 1.69
C LYS A 4 -30.67 -13.98 0.51
N LYS A 5 -31.14 -13.09 -0.38
CA LYS A 5 -30.38 -12.50 -1.49
C LYS A 5 -29.32 -11.52 -0.95
N ALA A 6 -28.11 -11.55 -1.51
CA ALA A 6 -27.03 -10.61 -1.22
C ALA A 6 -27.09 -9.43 -2.20
N ILE A 7 -26.78 -8.22 -1.74
CA ILE A 7 -26.47 -7.07 -2.61
C ILE A 7 -24.95 -6.89 -2.53
N VAL A 8 -24.27 -7.11 -3.65
CA VAL A 8 -22.84 -6.83 -3.82
C VAL A 8 -22.73 -5.44 -4.43
N VAL A 9 -22.15 -4.48 -3.71
CA VAL A 9 -21.87 -3.15 -4.25
C VAL A 9 -20.46 -3.15 -4.82
N VAL A 10 -20.36 -3.18 -6.15
CA VAL A 10 -19.14 -2.94 -6.90
C VAL A 10 -19.34 -1.58 -7.59
N ASP A 11 -18.37 -0.66 -7.47
CA ASP A 11 -18.37 0.69 -8.06
C ASP A 11 -19.31 1.76 -7.45
N ALA A 12 -19.17 2.07 -6.16
CA ALA A 12 -19.81 3.26 -5.57
C ALA A 12 -18.80 4.39 -5.27
N LYS A 13 -19.19 5.65 -5.53
CA LYS A 13 -18.49 6.86 -5.07
C LYS A 13 -19.08 7.32 -3.74
N LEU A 14 -18.22 7.54 -2.75
CA LEU A 14 -18.59 8.08 -1.43
C LEU A 14 -18.51 9.62 -1.47
N PHE A 15 -19.57 10.26 -0.98
CA PHE A 15 -19.61 11.71 -0.81
C PHE A 15 -20.04 12.05 0.63
N SER A 16 -19.45 13.11 1.20
CA SER A 16 -19.73 13.60 2.54
C SER A 16 -20.28 15.02 2.46
N TYR A 17 -21.45 15.25 3.06
CA TYR A 17 -22.06 16.56 3.28
C TYR A 17 -22.82 16.52 4.63
N ASP A 18 -22.53 17.45 5.53
CA ASP A 18 -23.19 17.67 6.82
C ASP A 18 -23.49 16.39 7.63
N GLU A 19 -22.46 15.74 8.19
CA GLU A 19 -22.53 14.53 9.05
C GLU A 19 -23.20 13.26 8.47
N PHE A 20 -23.72 13.30 7.24
CA PHE A 20 -24.30 12.16 6.54
C PHE A 20 -23.41 11.65 5.41
N TRP A 21 -23.47 10.34 5.18
CA TRP A 21 -22.77 9.69 4.07
C TRP A 21 -23.77 9.12 3.08
N TRP A 22 -23.53 9.42 1.81
CA TRP A 22 -24.35 8.97 0.70
C TRP A 22 -23.58 8.00 -0.17
N VAL A 23 -24.21 6.85 -0.43
CA VAL A 23 -23.72 5.87 -1.40
C VAL A 23 -24.63 5.97 -2.62
N ARG A 24 -24.05 6.37 -3.76
CA ARG A 24 -24.77 6.55 -5.01
C ARG A 24 -24.44 5.41 -5.97
N GLU A 25 -25.44 4.58 -6.23
CA GLU A 25 -25.43 3.57 -7.30
C GLU A 25 -26.27 4.07 -8.49
N PRO A 26 -26.14 3.49 -9.69
CA PRO A 26 -26.86 3.94 -10.89
C PRO A 26 -28.40 3.94 -10.77
N ARG A 27 -29.00 3.28 -9.77
CA ARG A 27 -30.46 3.17 -9.58
C ARG A 27 -30.95 3.25 -8.13
N ARG A 28 -30.05 3.44 -7.16
CA ARG A 28 -30.40 3.47 -5.73
C ARG A 28 -29.52 4.46 -4.99
N HIS A 29 -30.15 5.11 -4.02
CA HIS A 29 -29.47 6.03 -3.13
C HIS A 29 -29.63 5.52 -1.71
N TYR A 30 -28.52 5.30 -1.02
CA TYR A 30 -28.52 4.88 0.38
C TYR A 30 -27.97 6.01 1.24
N ARG A 31 -28.71 6.34 2.32
CA ARG A 31 -28.30 7.33 3.32
C ARG A 31 -27.85 6.62 4.60
N TYR A 32 -26.66 6.97 5.07
CA TYR A 32 -26.11 6.49 6.32
C TYR A 32 -25.87 7.63 7.30
N ARG A 33 -26.27 7.43 8.56
CA ARG A 33 -25.95 8.31 9.70
C ARG A 33 -25.03 7.61 10.68
N LYS A 34 -24.14 8.38 11.29
CA LYS A 34 -23.27 7.92 12.39
C LYS A 34 -24.14 7.66 13.62
N ARG A 35 -23.97 6.51 14.29
CA ARG A 35 -24.67 6.28 15.58
C ARG A 35 -24.25 7.31 16.62
N THR A 36 -25.23 7.77 17.39
CA THR A 36 -25.03 8.57 18.60
C THR A 36 -25.18 7.68 19.85
N GLU A 37 -24.72 8.17 21.00
CA GLU A 37 -24.76 7.42 22.26
C GLU A 37 -26.19 7.04 22.69
N ASP A 38 -27.19 7.81 22.24
CA ASP A 38 -28.62 7.59 22.50
C ASP A 38 -29.23 6.40 21.74
N ASP A 39 -28.54 5.82 20.75
CA ASP A 39 -29.07 4.74 19.88
C ASP A 39 -29.02 3.34 20.53
N GLY A 40 -28.62 3.24 21.81
CA GLY A 40 -28.63 2.01 22.60
C GLY A 40 -27.52 1.00 22.24
N SER A 41 -26.64 0.76 23.21
CA SER A 41 -25.49 -0.18 23.19
C SER A 41 -24.32 0.19 22.27
N CYS A 42 -23.57 1.22 22.66
CA CYS A 42 -22.21 1.44 22.19
C CYS A 42 -21.22 0.94 23.27
N PHE A 43 -20.91 -0.35 23.27
CA PHE A 43 -19.76 -0.86 24.02
C PHE A 43 -18.61 -1.15 23.04
N SER A 44 -17.47 -0.49 23.29
CA SER A 44 -16.19 -0.62 22.57
C SER A 44 -16.09 0.01 21.17
N GLY A 45 -15.86 1.33 21.12
CA GLY A 45 -14.89 1.99 20.22
C GLY A 45 -14.95 1.75 18.71
N ARG A 46 -16.01 1.14 18.16
CA ARG A 46 -16.21 0.91 16.73
C ARG A 46 -17.33 1.81 16.22
N CYS A 47 -17.02 2.64 15.23
CA CYS A 47 -18.03 3.46 14.56
C CYS A 47 -19.08 2.56 13.88
N CYS A 48 -20.27 2.49 14.46
CA CYS A 48 -21.43 1.83 13.87
C CYS A 48 -22.26 2.84 13.06
N TRP A 49 -22.68 2.46 11.85
CA TRP A 49 -23.54 3.27 10.98
C TRP A 49 -24.95 2.67 10.94
N ILE A 50 -25.98 3.52 10.87
CA ILE A 50 -27.38 3.09 10.67
C ILE A 50 -27.79 3.51 9.25
N SER A 51 -28.39 2.58 8.51
CA SER A 51 -29.04 2.84 7.22
C SER A 51 -30.44 3.42 7.50
N GLU A 52 -30.67 4.68 7.14
CA GLU A 52 -31.90 5.38 7.56
C GLU A 52 -33.03 5.39 6.51
N ARG A 53 -32.75 5.03 5.26
CA ARG A 53 -33.69 4.60 4.19
C ARG A 53 -32.98 4.68 2.84
N GLY A 54 -33.30 3.75 1.95
CA GLY A 54 -32.97 3.85 0.53
C GLY A 54 -34.25 4.04 -0.28
N GLY A 55 -34.30 5.07 -1.13
CA GLY A 55 -35.37 5.27 -2.09
C GLY A 55 -34.93 4.79 -3.47
N ASN A 56 -35.82 4.07 -4.17
CA ASN A 56 -35.70 3.84 -5.62
C ASN A 56 -36.34 5.02 -6.37
N GLU A 57 -35.94 5.26 -7.61
CA GLU A 57 -36.50 6.33 -8.47
C GLU A 57 -38.00 6.15 -8.79
N ASP A 58 -38.59 5.00 -8.43
CA ASP A 58 -40.00 4.64 -8.71
C ASP A 58 -40.96 4.80 -7.50
N GLY A 59 -40.52 5.37 -6.37
CA GLY A 59 -41.44 5.85 -5.32
C GLY A 59 -42.10 4.82 -4.39
N GLU A 60 -41.57 3.59 -4.27
CA GLU A 60 -42.14 2.58 -3.36
C GLU A 60 -41.45 2.57 -1.97
N GLN A 61 -42.24 2.67 -0.89
CA GLN A 61 -41.76 2.68 0.50
C GLN A 61 -41.51 1.26 1.03
N ILE A 62 -40.33 1.01 1.61
CA ILE A 62 -40.00 -0.23 2.34
C ILE A 62 -40.20 -0.05 3.86
N ASN A 63 -40.98 -0.94 4.48
CA ASN A 63 -41.28 -0.94 5.92
C ASN A 63 -40.15 -1.56 6.77
N ASN A 64 -39.97 -1.04 8.00
CA ASN A 64 -38.88 -1.33 8.95
C ASN A 64 -38.92 -2.74 9.62
N GLY A 65 -38.90 -3.83 8.84
CA GLY A 65 -39.03 -5.19 9.36
C GLY A 65 -37.78 -6.10 9.39
N ASP A 66 -36.75 -5.86 8.57
CA ASP A 66 -35.84 -6.96 8.17
C ASP A 66 -34.32 -6.74 8.40
N ALA A 67 -33.92 -6.10 9.51
CA ALA A 67 -32.50 -5.98 9.87
C ALA A 67 -32.02 -7.14 10.77
N ASN A 68 -31.89 -8.34 10.21
CA ASN A 68 -31.26 -9.47 10.91
C ASN A 68 -29.74 -9.54 10.66
N HIS A 69 -28.98 -9.50 11.77
CA HIS A 69 -27.53 -9.73 11.89
C HIS A 69 -27.03 -10.85 10.95
N LYS A 70 -25.94 -10.61 10.20
CA LYS A 70 -25.23 -11.66 9.45
C LYS A 70 -23.72 -11.47 9.41
N GLN A 71 -23.05 -12.55 9.80
CA GLN A 71 -21.62 -12.84 9.72
C GLN A 71 -21.24 -13.22 8.28
N ILE A 72 -20.04 -12.81 7.84
CA ILE A 72 -19.54 -12.94 6.46
C ILE A 72 -18.49 -14.05 6.41
N ASP A 73 -18.75 -15.10 5.63
CA ASP A 73 -17.74 -16.04 5.14
C ASP A 73 -17.50 -15.79 3.64
N ILE A 74 -16.24 -15.83 3.20
CA ILE A 74 -15.84 -15.59 1.81
C ILE A 74 -15.35 -16.91 1.20
N VAL A 75 -15.99 -17.31 0.09
CA VAL A 75 -15.61 -18.44 -0.77
C VAL A 75 -14.72 -17.91 -1.91
N ASP A 76 -13.67 -18.66 -2.25
CA ASP A 76 -12.69 -18.32 -3.28
C ASP A 76 -13.27 -18.45 -4.70
N GLY A 77 -13.04 -17.43 -5.53
CA GLY A 77 -13.35 -17.41 -6.95
C GLY A 77 -12.18 -16.81 -7.72
N GLU A 78 -11.67 -17.58 -8.68
CA GLU A 78 -10.55 -17.27 -9.54
C GLU A 78 -10.84 -16.07 -10.45
N GLY A 79 -9.89 -15.14 -10.57
CA GLY A 79 -9.87 -14.10 -11.61
C GLY A 79 -9.70 -12.67 -11.10
N GLY A 80 -8.55 -12.06 -11.40
CA GLY A 80 -8.42 -10.60 -11.55
C GLY A 80 -7.73 -9.84 -10.40
N TRP A 81 -6.58 -9.23 -10.74
CA TRP A 81 -5.92 -8.05 -10.13
C TRP A 81 -6.23 -7.78 -8.65
N TRP A 82 -5.39 -8.34 -7.78
CA TRP A 82 -5.53 -8.26 -6.34
C TRP A 82 -4.89 -6.98 -5.79
N SER A 83 -5.65 -6.15 -5.07
CA SER A 83 -5.04 -5.05 -4.31
C SER A 83 -4.19 -5.63 -3.17
N GLY A 84 -2.92 -5.19 -3.08
CA GLY A 84 -1.93 -5.73 -2.14
C GLY A 84 -2.42 -5.72 -0.68
N SER A 85 -3.14 -4.67 -0.27
CA SER A 85 -3.71 -4.57 1.08
C SER A 85 -4.76 -5.66 1.36
N ARG A 86 -5.59 -6.03 0.38
CA ARG A 86 -6.59 -7.11 0.53
C ARG A 86 -5.96 -8.49 0.61
N ILE A 87 -4.89 -8.75 -0.15
CA ILE A 87 -4.11 -9.98 -0.02
C ILE A 87 -3.59 -10.06 1.40
N MET A 88 -2.88 -9.02 1.86
CA MET A 88 -2.26 -8.99 3.18
C MET A 88 -3.25 -9.23 4.31
N ILE A 89 -4.40 -8.55 4.32
CA ILE A 89 -5.46 -8.79 5.32
C ILE A 89 -5.93 -10.26 5.33
N ARG A 90 -6.07 -10.90 4.15
CA ARG A 90 -6.40 -12.33 4.06
C ARG A 90 -5.25 -13.22 4.53
N LEU A 91 -4.01 -12.89 4.19
CA LEU A 91 -2.82 -13.62 4.65
C LEU A 91 -2.73 -13.62 6.18
N PHE A 92 -3.00 -12.47 6.80
CA PHE A 92 -2.95 -12.30 8.24
C PHE A 92 -4.06 -13.05 8.96
N LYS A 93 -5.31 -12.96 8.49
CA LYS A 93 -6.41 -13.76 9.05
C LYS A 93 -6.14 -15.26 8.97
N VAL A 94 -5.48 -15.73 7.91
CA VAL A 94 -5.08 -17.13 7.78
C VAL A 94 -4.00 -17.50 8.81
N LYS A 95 -2.98 -16.67 9.04
CA LYS A 95 -1.96 -16.93 10.07
C LYS A 95 -2.52 -16.84 11.50
N GLU A 96 -3.43 -15.91 11.79
CA GLU A 96 -4.12 -15.82 13.08
C GLU A 96 -5.00 -17.05 13.33
N LYS A 97 -5.79 -17.46 12.34
CA LYS A 97 -6.62 -18.66 12.40
C LYS A 97 -5.78 -19.94 12.57
N GLN A 98 -4.65 -20.05 11.88
CA GLN A 98 -3.69 -21.14 12.09
C GLN A 98 -3.10 -21.16 13.51
N LYS A 99 -2.94 -19.99 14.14
CA LYS A 99 -2.48 -19.84 15.53
C LYS A 99 -3.53 -20.32 16.54
N GLU A 100 -4.81 -20.03 16.26
CA GLU A 100 -5.96 -20.47 17.07
C GLU A 100 -6.23 -21.98 16.91
N GLU A 101 -6.16 -22.50 15.68
CA GLU A 101 -6.35 -23.93 15.39
C GLU A 101 -5.18 -24.79 15.91
N ALA A 102 -3.94 -24.27 15.89
CA ALA A 102 -2.78 -24.94 16.49
C ALA A 102 -2.80 -24.97 18.03
N GLY A 103 -3.54 -24.06 18.68
CA GLY A 103 -3.77 -24.09 20.12
C GLY A 103 -4.64 -25.28 20.57
N ASN A 104 -5.47 -25.83 19.68
CA ASN A 104 -6.41 -26.92 19.97
C ASN A 104 -5.92 -28.31 19.52
N ALA A 105 -4.80 -28.42 18.80
CA ALA A 105 -4.25 -29.70 18.35
C ALA A 105 -3.00 -30.08 19.14
N HIS A 106 -3.11 -31.08 20.02
CA HIS A 106 -1.95 -31.69 20.68
C HIS A 106 -1.03 -32.34 19.63
N GLY A 107 0.09 -31.67 19.34
CA GLY A 107 1.23 -32.25 18.64
C GLY A 107 1.58 -31.56 17.33
N LYS A 108 2.43 -30.51 17.41
CA LYS A 108 3.48 -30.18 16.43
C LYS A 108 4.38 -29.07 16.99
N GLY A 109 5.63 -29.03 16.51
CA GLY A 109 6.77 -28.29 17.08
C GLY A 109 6.60 -26.77 17.28
N PRO A 110 7.62 -26.09 17.82
CA PRO A 110 7.47 -24.76 18.40
C PRO A 110 6.90 -23.76 17.39
N LEU A 111 5.71 -23.22 17.68
CA LEU A 111 5.16 -22.06 16.97
C LEU A 111 6.18 -20.93 17.07
N LYS A 112 6.71 -20.48 15.91
CA LYS A 112 7.68 -19.38 15.85
C LYS A 112 7.00 -18.12 16.40
N LYS A 113 7.42 -17.69 17.58
CA LYS A 113 6.92 -16.46 18.21
C LYS A 113 7.31 -15.29 17.31
N GLN A 114 6.34 -14.50 16.87
CA GLN A 114 6.57 -13.35 16.00
C GLN A 114 7.48 -12.35 16.71
N SER A 115 8.45 -11.80 15.97
CA SER A 115 9.35 -10.79 16.53
C SER A 115 8.64 -9.45 16.73
N ALA A 116 9.20 -8.58 17.57
CA ALA A 116 8.68 -7.22 17.72
C ALA A 116 8.70 -6.46 16.38
N GLY A 117 9.74 -6.67 15.56
CA GLY A 117 9.83 -6.10 14.22
C GLY A 117 8.79 -6.63 13.24
N GLU A 118 8.45 -7.92 13.31
CA GLU A 118 7.36 -8.48 12.50
C GLU A 118 6.01 -7.87 12.89
N LEU A 119 5.71 -7.78 14.19
CA LEU A 119 4.49 -7.14 14.69
C LEU A 119 4.40 -5.67 14.27
N ARG A 120 5.53 -4.94 14.33
CA ARG A 120 5.58 -3.54 13.91
C ARG A 120 5.39 -3.41 12.40
N LEU A 121 6.06 -4.23 11.60
CA LEU A 121 5.91 -4.22 10.14
C LEU A 121 4.47 -4.54 9.73
N HIS A 122 3.82 -5.49 10.41
CA HIS A 122 2.42 -5.82 10.15
C HIS A 122 1.52 -4.60 10.32
N LYS A 123 1.71 -3.83 11.40
CA LYS A 123 0.99 -2.58 11.62
C LYS A 123 1.23 -1.59 10.48
N ASP A 124 2.49 -1.33 10.15
CA ASP A 124 2.87 -0.39 9.10
C ASP A 124 2.28 -0.78 7.73
N VAL A 125 2.27 -2.07 7.40
CA VAL A 125 1.68 -2.59 6.15
C VAL A 125 0.15 -2.47 6.15
N SER A 126 -0.51 -2.69 7.29
CA SER A 126 -1.97 -2.57 7.41
C SER A 126 -2.46 -1.12 7.30
N GLU A 127 -1.62 -0.15 7.65
CA GLU A 127 -1.89 1.28 7.64
C GLU A 127 -1.30 1.99 6.40
N LEU A 128 -0.85 1.22 5.39
CA LEU A 128 -0.29 1.79 4.16
C LEU A 128 -1.31 2.69 3.45
N ASN A 129 -0.90 3.94 3.26
CA ASN A 129 -1.59 4.93 2.47
C ASN A 129 -0.64 5.43 1.38
N LEU A 130 -0.49 4.64 0.32
CA LEU A 130 0.46 4.91 -0.76
C LEU A 130 -0.18 5.76 -1.88
N PRO A 131 0.61 6.57 -2.59
CA PRO A 131 0.20 7.17 -3.87
C PRO A 131 -0.27 6.10 -4.86
N LYS A 132 -1.19 6.45 -5.77
CA LYS A 132 -1.67 5.53 -6.83
C LYS A 132 -0.55 5.04 -7.76
N SER A 133 0.53 5.81 -7.84
CA SER A 133 1.76 5.53 -8.56
C SER A 133 2.62 4.45 -7.88
N CYS A 134 2.31 4.04 -6.65
CA CYS A 134 3.09 3.09 -5.87
C CYS A 134 2.30 1.78 -5.67
N THR A 135 2.98 0.64 -5.75
CA THR A 135 2.38 -0.68 -5.51
C THR A 135 3.36 -1.56 -4.75
N ILE A 136 2.86 -2.26 -3.73
CA ILE A 136 3.64 -3.22 -2.92
C ILE A 136 3.33 -4.66 -3.36
N SER A 137 4.35 -5.51 -3.40
CA SER A 137 4.23 -6.93 -3.71
C SER A 137 5.14 -7.78 -2.82
N PHE A 138 4.70 -8.99 -2.50
CA PHE A 138 5.41 -9.95 -1.66
C PHE A 138 5.79 -11.18 -2.50
N PRO A 139 6.93 -11.14 -3.22
CA PRO A 139 7.27 -12.17 -4.21
C PRO A 139 7.51 -13.55 -3.57
N ASN A 140 7.95 -13.58 -2.32
CA ASN A 140 8.25 -14.82 -1.58
C ASN A 140 7.01 -15.42 -0.90
N GLY A 141 5.82 -14.86 -1.13
CA GLY A 141 4.57 -15.35 -0.57
C GLY A 141 4.39 -15.04 0.92
N LYS A 142 3.57 -15.85 1.59
CA LYS A 142 3.05 -15.54 2.94
C LYS A 142 4.08 -15.73 4.05
N ASP A 143 5.16 -16.46 3.77
CA ASP A 143 6.09 -16.94 4.78
C ASP A 143 7.27 -15.98 5.01
N ASP A 144 7.54 -15.10 4.04
CA ASP A 144 8.56 -14.06 4.12
C ASP A 144 7.96 -12.69 3.85
N LEU A 145 7.32 -12.14 4.89
CA LEU A 145 6.72 -10.80 4.85
C LEU A 145 7.73 -9.69 5.17
N MET A 146 8.91 -10.06 5.70
CA MET A 146 9.99 -9.14 6.04
C MET A 146 10.81 -8.75 4.81
N THR A 147 10.67 -9.48 3.69
CA THR A 147 11.21 -9.11 2.39
C THR A 147 10.09 -8.86 1.40
N PHE A 148 10.02 -7.64 0.86
CA PHE A 148 8.99 -7.28 -0.11
C PHE A 148 9.52 -6.28 -1.14
N GLU A 149 8.72 -6.03 -2.17
CA GLU A 149 9.06 -5.12 -3.25
C GLU A 149 8.05 -3.99 -3.35
N VAL A 150 8.53 -2.79 -3.68
CA VAL A 150 7.72 -1.62 -3.98
C VAL A 150 8.03 -1.16 -5.40
N SER A 151 7.02 -1.15 -6.26
CA SER A 151 7.07 -0.57 -7.60
C SER A 151 6.57 0.87 -7.52
N ILE A 152 7.39 1.82 -7.98
CA ILE A 152 7.04 3.24 -8.07
C ILE A 152 7.00 3.66 -9.54
N LYS A 153 5.94 4.35 -9.93
CA LYS A 153 5.73 4.92 -11.26
C LYS A 153 5.51 6.43 -11.15
N PRO A 154 6.57 7.25 -11.15
CA PRO A 154 6.44 8.70 -11.07
C PRO A 154 5.52 9.21 -12.18
N ASP A 155 4.58 10.08 -11.81
CA ASP A 155 3.65 10.74 -12.75
C ASP A 155 4.07 12.18 -13.08
N GLU A 156 5.19 12.63 -12.53
CA GLU A 156 5.81 13.94 -12.76
C GLU A 156 7.34 13.86 -12.69
N GLY A 157 8.01 15.01 -12.89
CA GLY A 157 9.46 15.13 -12.79
C GLY A 157 10.22 14.51 -13.96
N TYR A 158 11.53 14.30 -13.78
CA TYR A 158 12.42 13.81 -14.84
C TYR A 158 12.13 12.36 -15.26
N TYR A 159 11.60 11.56 -14.33
CA TYR A 159 11.41 10.11 -14.48
C TYR A 159 9.94 9.72 -14.73
N MET A 160 9.11 10.71 -15.09
CA MET A 160 7.72 10.50 -15.47
C MET A 160 7.60 9.39 -16.53
N GLY A 161 6.69 8.45 -16.29
CA GLY A 161 6.43 7.32 -17.20
C GLY A 161 7.37 6.12 -17.02
N GLY A 162 8.36 6.20 -16.13
CA GLY A 162 9.18 5.07 -15.74
C GLY A 162 8.52 4.16 -14.70
N LYS A 163 9.07 2.96 -14.53
CA LYS A 163 8.72 2.00 -13.49
C LYS A 163 9.98 1.54 -12.75
N PHE A 164 10.10 1.91 -11.49
CA PHE A 164 11.25 1.63 -10.63
C PHE A 164 10.87 0.63 -9.55
N LEU A 165 11.59 -0.47 -9.45
CA LEU A 165 11.33 -1.54 -8.49
C LEU A 165 12.35 -1.49 -7.38
N PHE A 166 11.90 -1.40 -6.13
CA PHE A 166 12.73 -1.37 -4.94
C PHE A 166 12.49 -2.61 -4.09
N THR A 167 13.54 -3.23 -3.57
CA THR A 167 13.46 -4.29 -2.55
C THR A 167 13.60 -3.69 -1.18
N PHE A 168 12.74 -4.12 -0.28
CA PHE A 168 12.80 -3.83 1.15
C PHE A 168 13.15 -5.11 1.87
N ASN A 169 14.17 -5.06 2.72
CA ASN A 169 14.52 -6.12 3.65
C ASN A 169 14.48 -5.55 5.07
N VAL A 170 13.50 -6.00 5.84
CA VAL A 170 13.24 -5.54 7.21
C VAL A 170 13.90 -6.51 8.18
N SER A 171 14.73 -6.02 9.09
CA SER A 171 15.38 -6.84 10.10
C SER A 171 14.44 -7.14 11.28
N ALA A 172 14.75 -8.17 12.07
CA ALA A 172 13.95 -8.53 13.24
C ALA A 172 13.93 -7.44 14.35
N ILE A 173 14.87 -6.49 14.29
CA ILE A 173 15.03 -5.39 15.25
C ILE A 173 14.36 -4.09 14.78
N TYR A 174 13.66 -4.11 13.65
CA TYR A 174 12.72 -3.05 13.27
C TYR A 174 11.76 -2.74 14.45
N PRO A 175 11.45 -1.47 14.76
CA PRO A 175 11.80 -0.24 14.05
C PRO A 175 13.09 0.44 14.55
N HIS A 176 13.90 -0.21 15.39
CA HIS A 176 15.12 0.41 15.89
C HIS A 176 16.18 0.58 14.79
N GLU A 177 16.21 -0.32 13.82
CA GLU A 177 16.95 -0.16 12.57
C GLU A 177 16.00 0.08 11.39
N ALA A 178 16.45 0.89 10.43
CA ALA A 178 15.74 1.10 9.18
C ALA A 178 15.72 -0.18 8.34
N PRO A 179 14.68 -0.39 7.51
CA PRO A 179 14.71 -1.39 6.44
C PRO A 179 15.88 -1.12 5.47
N LYS A 180 16.53 -2.19 5.02
CA LYS A 180 17.50 -2.10 3.92
C LYS A 180 16.74 -1.99 2.61
N VAL A 181 16.92 -0.89 1.89
CA VAL A 181 16.28 -0.64 0.60
C VAL A 181 17.31 -0.66 -0.53
N LYS A 182 16.99 -1.34 -1.62
CA LYS A 182 17.77 -1.30 -2.86
C LYS A 182 16.88 -1.11 -4.09
N CYS A 183 17.33 -0.35 -5.06
CA CYS A 183 16.71 -0.27 -6.38
C CYS A 183 17.15 -1.47 -7.23
N LYS A 184 16.21 -2.29 -7.69
CA LYS A 184 16.47 -3.36 -8.68
C LYS A 184 16.57 -2.81 -10.10
N THR A 185 15.91 -1.68 -10.37
CA THR A 185 15.94 -1.05 -11.70
C THR A 185 17.22 -0.24 -11.85
N LYS A 186 18.10 -0.64 -12.77
CA LYS A 186 19.29 0.15 -13.12
C LYS A 186 18.84 1.49 -13.72
N VAL A 187 19.13 2.60 -13.04
CA VAL A 187 18.63 3.94 -13.38
C VAL A 187 19.76 4.95 -13.38
N TYR A 188 19.72 5.90 -14.31
CA TYR A 188 20.61 7.07 -14.30
C TYR A 188 20.05 8.10 -13.32
N HIS A 189 20.59 8.16 -12.10
CA HIS A 189 20.05 8.99 -11.02
C HIS A 189 21.16 9.48 -10.07
N PRO A 190 21.16 10.76 -9.61
CA PRO A 190 22.19 11.28 -8.69
C PRO A 190 22.34 10.47 -7.39
N ASN A 191 21.21 10.14 -6.74
CA ASN A 191 21.18 9.46 -5.44
C ASN A 191 21.03 7.92 -5.49
N ILE A 192 21.20 7.29 -6.67
CA ILE A 192 21.14 5.83 -6.81
C ILE A 192 22.34 5.37 -7.65
N ASP A 193 23.14 4.46 -7.12
CA ASP A 193 24.29 3.90 -7.86
C ASP A 193 23.90 2.73 -8.79
N LEU A 194 24.89 2.18 -9.50
CA LEU A 194 24.68 1.11 -10.47
C LEU A 194 24.38 -0.24 -9.80
N GLU A 195 24.79 -0.40 -8.54
CA GLU A 195 24.52 -1.55 -7.67
C GLU A 195 23.15 -1.46 -6.98
N GLY A 196 22.42 -0.36 -7.18
CA GLY A 196 21.08 -0.13 -6.66
C GLY A 196 21.04 0.37 -5.22
N ASN A 197 22.16 0.78 -4.64
CA ASN A 197 22.14 1.42 -3.33
C ASN A 197 21.52 2.82 -3.45
N VAL A 198 20.76 3.21 -2.43
CA VAL A 198 19.99 4.46 -2.40
C VAL A 198 20.58 5.39 -1.34
N CYS A 199 20.76 6.66 -1.69
CA CYS A 199 21.06 7.73 -0.75
C CYS A 199 19.76 8.46 -0.40
N LEU A 200 19.20 8.11 0.75
CA LEU A 200 18.04 8.74 1.33
C LEU A 200 18.29 8.85 2.84
N ASN A 201 18.34 10.07 3.36
CA ASN A 201 18.70 10.40 4.74
C ASN A 201 17.91 9.60 5.79
N ILE A 202 16.59 9.44 5.58
CA ILE A 202 15.73 8.67 6.50
C ILE A 202 16.01 7.17 6.51
N LEU A 203 16.85 6.64 5.61
CA LEU A 203 17.34 5.25 5.68
C LEU A 203 18.68 5.14 6.43
N ARG A 204 19.23 6.26 6.90
CA ARG A 204 20.57 6.38 7.49
C ARG A 204 20.50 7.21 8.77
N GLU A 205 21.15 8.37 8.80
CA GLU A 205 21.29 9.24 9.97
C GLU A 205 19.97 9.80 10.51
N ASP A 206 18.99 10.03 9.64
CA ASP A 206 17.69 10.59 10.02
C ASP A 206 16.63 9.53 10.34
N TRP A 207 17.00 8.25 10.32
CA TRP A 207 16.08 7.18 10.73
C TRP A 207 15.71 7.32 12.20
N LYS A 208 14.40 7.27 12.47
CA LYS A 208 13.87 7.23 13.83
C LYS A 208 12.81 6.14 13.93
N PRO A 209 12.70 5.41 15.06
CA PRO A 209 11.69 4.36 15.24
C PRO A 209 10.24 4.81 15.07
N VAL A 210 9.97 6.12 15.08
CA VAL A 210 8.64 6.70 14.80
C VAL A 210 8.29 6.69 13.31
N LEU A 211 9.29 6.66 12.42
CA LEU A 211 9.08 6.54 10.98
C LEU A 211 8.60 5.14 10.63
N ASN A 212 7.90 5.02 9.49
CA ASN A 212 7.28 3.78 9.06
C ASN A 212 7.53 3.52 7.57
N ILE A 213 7.08 2.35 7.08
CA ILE A 213 7.23 1.97 5.66
C ILE A 213 6.62 3.01 4.72
N ASN A 214 5.49 3.62 5.10
CA ASN A 214 4.84 4.65 4.29
C ASN A 214 5.77 5.84 4.06
N THR A 215 6.39 6.36 5.13
CA THR A 215 7.37 7.47 5.05
C THR A 215 8.51 7.14 4.10
N ILE A 216 9.05 5.92 4.15
CA ILE A 216 10.13 5.50 3.25
C ILE A 216 9.66 5.51 1.80
N VAL A 217 8.48 4.97 1.50
CA VAL A 217 7.95 4.95 0.13
C VAL A 217 7.70 6.37 -0.41
N TYR A 218 7.21 7.28 0.43
CA TYR A 218 7.11 8.70 0.06
C TYR A 218 8.47 9.35 -0.17
N GLY A 219 9.47 9.04 0.67
CA GLY A 219 10.85 9.52 0.48
C GLY A 219 11.45 9.04 -0.85
N LEU A 220 11.26 7.78 -1.20
CA LEU A 220 11.70 7.23 -2.50
C LEU A 220 10.94 7.85 -3.68
N TYR A 221 9.64 8.08 -3.53
CA TYR A 221 8.84 8.77 -4.54
C TYR A 221 9.39 10.17 -4.80
N HIS A 222 9.61 10.94 -3.73
CA HIS A 222 10.14 12.29 -3.80
C HIS A 222 11.56 12.31 -4.39
N LEU A 223 12.41 11.34 -4.05
CA LEU A 223 13.75 11.21 -4.62
C LEU A 223 13.71 11.10 -6.15
N LEU A 224 12.72 10.39 -6.69
CA LEU A 224 12.51 10.25 -8.13
C LEU A 224 11.90 11.51 -8.76
N THR A 225 11.01 12.25 -8.09
CA THR A 225 10.42 13.47 -8.68
C THR A 225 11.34 14.68 -8.56
N GLU A 226 12.09 14.77 -7.46
CA GLU A 226 13.00 15.87 -7.10
C GLU A 226 14.39 15.31 -6.70
N PRO A 227 15.25 14.96 -7.68
CA PRO A 227 16.59 14.44 -7.40
C PRO A 227 17.49 15.49 -6.73
N ASN A 228 18.35 15.05 -5.82
CA ASN A 228 19.27 15.92 -5.08
C ASN A 228 20.72 15.76 -5.58
N HIS A 229 21.39 16.87 -5.92
CA HIS A 229 22.79 16.88 -6.36
C HIS A 229 23.81 17.14 -5.25
N GLU A 230 23.40 17.46 -4.02
CA GLU A 230 24.32 17.81 -2.92
C GLU A 230 25.07 16.59 -2.36
N ASP A 231 24.38 15.45 -2.18
CA ASP A 231 24.95 14.21 -1.64
C ASP A 231 24.74 13.01 -2.61
N PRO A 232 25.41 13.01 -3.78
CA PRO A 232 25.18 12.01 -4.81
C PRO A 232 25.97 10.72 -4.58
N LEU A 233 25.40 9.61 -5.05
CA LEU A 233 26.14 8.35 -5.28
C LEU A 233 26.66 8.26 -6.72
N ASN A 234 26.02 8.98 -7.65
CA ASN A 234 26.44 9.11 -9.03
C ASN A 234 26.83 10.56 -9.30
N GLN A 235 28.14 10.84 -9.19
CA GLN A 235 28.69 12.19 -9.33
C GLN A 235 28.43 12.77 -10.73
N GLU A 236 28.56 11.96 -11.79
CA GLU A 236 28.30 12.40 -13.17
C GLU A 236 26.85 12.87 -13.34
N ALA A 237 25.90 12.10 -12.82
CA ALA A 237 24.49 12.47 -12.88
C ALA A 237 24.18 13.76 -12.11
N ALA A 238 24.82 13.95 -10.96
CA ALA A 238 24.68 15.13 -10.12
C ALA A 238 25.26 16.39 -10.77
N ASP A 239 26.46 16.32 -11.32
CA ASP A 239 27.11 17.43 -12.01
C ASP A 239 26.28 17.87 -13.23
N VAL A 240 25.79 16.92 -14.04
CA VAL A 240 24.92 17.24 -15.19
C VAL A 240 23.59 17.85 -14.73
N LEU A 241 23.01 17.38 -13.62
CA LEU A 241 21.79 17.96 -13.06
C LEU A 241 22.02 19.42 -12.61
N ARG A 242 23.13 19.69 -11.91
CA ARG A 242 23.50 21.03 -11.43
C ARG A 242 23.79 21.99 -12.60
N ASP A 243 24.64 21.56 -13.53
CA ASP A 243 25.21 22.44 -14.55
C ASP A 243 24.32 22.56 -15.80
N ASN A 244 23.59 21.49 -16.15
CA ASN A 244 22.74 21.48 -17.34
C ASN A 244 21.48 20.58 -17.18
N PRO A 245 20.43 21.08 -16.50
CA PRO A 245 19.19 20.34 -16.28
C PRO A 245 18.51 19.84 -17.58
N LYS A 246 18.72 20.52 -18.71
CA LYS A 246 18.19 20.09 -20.02
C LYS A 246 18.92 18.85 -20.53
N ALA A 247 20.25 18.83 -20.43
CA ALA A 247 21.04 17.64 -20.77
C ALA A 247 20.71 16.49 -19.82
N PHE A 248 20.56 16.75 -18.52
CA PHE A 248 20.13 15.75 -17.54
C PHE A 248 18.81 15.09 -17.96
N ARG A 249 17.80 15.89 -18.31
CA ARG A 249 16.51 15.39 -18.82
C ARG A 249 16.67 14.50 -20.06
N SER A 250 17.55 14.88 -20.99
CA SER A 250 17.83 14.09 -22.21
C SER A 250 18.49 12.75 -21.87
N ASN A 251 19.44 12.75 -20.95
CA ASN A 251 20.14 11.56 -20.48
C ASN A 251 19.17 10.60 -19.76
N VAL A 252 18.32 11.12 -18.87
CA VAL A 252 17.27 10.32 -18.19
C VAL A 252 16.35 9.66 -19.21
N LYS A 253 15.84 10.39 -20.21
CA LYS A 253 14.99 9.82 -21.27
C LYS A 253 15.71 8.73 -22.08
N THR A 254 16.98 8.97 -22.40
CA THR A 254 17.81 8.01 -23.14
C THR A 254 18.02 6.73 -22.34
N ALA A 255 18.40 6.86 -21.07
CA ALA A 255 18.58 5.73 -20.15
C ALA A 255 17.28 4.94 -19.98
N MET A 256 16.16 5.61 -19.69
CA MET A 256 14.86 4.99 -19.46
C MET A 256 14.31 4.25 -20.69
N SER A 257 14.65 4.72 -21.90
CA SER A 257 14.24 4.10 -23.16
C SER A 257 15.06 2.85 -23.52
N GLY A 258 16.13 2.56 -22.78
CA GLY A 258 17.03 1.43 -23.03
C GLY A 258 18.31 1.83 -23.79
N GLY A 259 18.91 2.97 -23.47
CA GLY A 259 20.07 3.53 -24.16
C GLY A 259 21.36 3.58 -23.32
N ARG A 260 22.38 4.22 -23.88
CA ARG A 260 23.65 4.52 -23.20
C ARG A 260 23.71 5.98 -22.79
N VAL A 261 24.25 6.25 -21.61
CA VAL A 261 24.67 7.57 -21.14
C VAL A 261 26.13 7.43 -20.72
N GLY A 262 27.02 8.20 -21.37
CA GLY A 262 28.45 7.92 -21.32
C GLY A 262 28.74 6.47 -21.75
N ASP A 263 29.58 5.78 -20.98
CA ASP A 263 29.93 4.38 -21.24
C ASP A 263 28.95 3.37 -20.63
N THR A 264 27.95 3.83 -19.88
CA THR A 264 27.02 2.97 -19.16
C THR A 264 25.74 2.70 -19.97
N TYR A 265 25.44 1.42 -20.19
CA TYR A 265 24.15 0.99 -20.72
C TYR A 265 23.11 0.84 -19.60
N TYR A 266 21.91 1.37 -19.84
CA TYR A 266 20.75 1.27 -18.97
C TYR A 266 19.66 0.43 -19.65
N ALA A 267 19.11 -0.55 -18.94
CA ALA A 267 17.99 -1.33 -19.43
C ALA A 267 16.72 -0.47 -19.47
N ARG A 268 15.85 -0.72 -20.46
CA ARG A 268 14.58 -0.01 -20.60
C ARG A 268 13.71 -0.20 -19.35
N CYS A 269 13.14 0.89 -18.84
CA CYS A 269 12.29 0.88 -17.64
C CYS A 269 11.00 1.71 -17.77
N ILE A 270 10.57 2.03 -18.99
CA ILE A 270 9.25 2.60 -19.30
C ILE A 270 8.23 1.51 -19.64
#